data_AF-A0A7L2R8N6-F1
#
_entry.id   AF-A0A7L2R8N6-F1
#
_cell.length_a   1.000
_cell.length_b   1.000
_cell.length_c   1.000
_cell.angle_alpha   90.00
_cell.angle_beta   90.00
_cell.angle_gamma   90.00
#
_symmetry.space_group_name_H-M   'P 1'
#
loop_
_entity.id
_entity.type
_entity.pdbx_description
1 polymer ?
#
loop_
_entity_poly.entity_id
_entity_poly.type
_entity_poly.pdbx_seq_one_letter_code
_entity_poly.pdbx_strand_id
1 'polypeptide(L)'
;LAVIDWEEWRPVWARNWKPKDIYREASQELVSRRQPTWPPEKVNKQAAFEFESAAQEFMVKTLRQAKSFRPKQLWGFYLFPDCYNHDYSKNKESYTGQCPDVEKSRNDQLKWLWKESMALYPSIYLDPLLDSTPNSRKFVRARVMEAIRISEKHHDDYSLPVFVYTRPTYIRKLNVLSQSDLISTIGESAALGAAGAILWGDAADTKNRESCQLMKNYLEGDLGRYVVNVTTAAELCSTTLCQGRGRCLRQDSHADVFLHLNSTNFQLRRRDADHPERPLFWAEGQLSSADILFLRTHFHCHCYQGWQGSGCQTRAGPRSGAPGPLAPLGLGLLWLLASWC
;
A
#
# COMPACT_ATOMS: atom_id res chain seq x y z
N LEU A 1 -4.66 0.81 -11.40
CA LEU A 1 -3.43 1.10 -10.62
C LEU A 1 -2.30 1.24 -11.63
N ALA A 2 -1.46 2.27 -11.51
CA ALA A 2 -0.34 2.48 -12.41
C ALA A 2 0.91 2.74 -11.57
N VAL A 3 1.74 1.69 -11.43
CA VAL A 3 2.84 1.68 -10.47
C VAL A 3 4.16 1.79 -11.22
N ILE A 4 4.96 2.81 -10.88
CA ILE A 4 6.31 2.98 -11.40
C ILE A 4 7.25 2.24 -10.44
N ASP A 5 7.87 1.18 -10.94
CA ASP A 5 8.82 0.37 -10.19
C ASP A 5 10.25 0.91 -10.41
N TRP A 6 10.66 1.85 -9.57
CA TRP A 6 11.99 2.46 -9.62
C TRP A 6 12.76 2.13 -8.35
N GLU A 7 13.66 1.17 -8.46
CA GLU A 7 14.41 0.68 -7.30
C GLU A 7 15.89 1.02 -7.31
N GLU A 8 16.42 1.59 -8.39
CA GLU A 8 17.86 1.74 -8.59
C GLU A 8 18.53 2.67 -7.57
N TRP A 9 17.99 3.87 -7.41
CA TRP A 9 18.43 4.85 -6.41
C TRP A 9 17.24 5.31 -5.56
N ARG A 10 17.52 6.02 -4.47
CA ARG A 10 16.53 6.67 -3.62
C ARG A 10 16.67 8.19 -3.75
N PRO A 11 15.57 8.96 -3.82
CA PRO A 11 15.64 10.41 -4.03
C PRO A 11 16.22 11.18 -2.84
N VAL A 12 16.42 10.51 -1.70
CA VAL A 12 17.10 11.05 -0.53
C VAL A 12 18.53 10.51 -0.52
N TRP A 13 19.52 11.39 -0.60
CA TRP A 13 20.96 11.10 -0.63
C TRP A 13 21.36 10.08 0.44
N ALA A 14 20.92 10.32 1.68
CA ALA A 14 21.26 9.48 2.83
C ALA A 14 20.74 8.04 2.74
N ARG A 15 19.73 7.76 1.90
CA ARG A 15 19.14 6.42 1.69
C ARG A 15 19.87 5.58 0.64
N ASN A 16 20.88 6.14 -0.03
CA ASN A 16 21.70 5.44 -1.00
C ASN A 16 22.93 4.79 -0.33
N TRP A 17 22.70 3.97 0.70
CA TRP A 17 23.73 3.11 1.28
C TRP A 17 23.95 1.84 0.45
N LYS A 18 24.99 1.05 0.78
CA LYS A 18 25.33 -0.20 0.08
C LYS A 18 24.10 -1.09 -0.18
N PRO A 19 23.88 -1.57 -1.42
CA PRO A 19 24.78 -1.49 -2.58
C PRO A 19 24.59 -0.25 -3.48
N LYS A 20 23.82 0.75 -3.04
CA LYS A 20 23.47 1.96 -3.82
C LYS A 20 24.43 3.12 -3.59
N ASP A 21 25.51 2.92 -2.85
CA ASP A 21 26.52 3.95 -2.59
C ASP A 21 27.28 4.39 -3.84
N ILE A 22 27.29 3.56 -4.90
CA ILE A 22 27.83 3.93 -6.22
C ILE A 22 27.20 5.22 -6.78
N TYR A 23 25.92 5.49 -6.51
CA TYR A 23 25.27 6.74 -6.94
C TYR A 23 25.85 7.96 -6.20
N ARG A 24 26.26 7.79 -4.94
CA ARG A 24 26.92 8.85 -4.17
C ARG A 24 28.36 9.05 -4.59
N GLU A 25 29.08 7.97 -4.91
CA GLU A 25 30.45 8.00 -5.39
C GLU A 25 30.53 8.69 -6.76
N ALA A 26 29.70 8.27 -7.72
CA ALA A 26 29.63 8.88 -9.04
C ALA A 26 29.24 10.36 -8.98
N SER A 27 28.29 10.74 -8.11
CA SER A 27 27.90 12.15 -7.94
C SER A 27 29.04 13.00 -7.39
N GLN A 28 29.82 12.47 -6.43
CA GLN A 28 31.00 13.17 -5.91
C GLN A 28 32.12 13.27 -6.96
N GLU A 29 32.33 12.23 -7.76
CA GLU A 29 33.31 12.25 -8.85
C GLU A 29 32.98 13.34 -9.89
N LEU A 30 31.71 13.47 -10.27
CA LEU A 30 31.25 14.51 -11.21
C LEU A 30 31.52 15.93 -10.67
N VAL A 31 31.31 16.16 -9.37
CA VAL A 31 31.63 17.44 -8.74
C VAL A 31 33.14 17.67 -8.69
N SER A 32 33.91 16.67 -8.26
CA SER A 32 35.38 16.75 -8.19
C SER A 32 36.03 17.04 -9.54
N ARG A 33 35.52 16.45 -10.63
CA ARG A 33 36.02 16.73 -11.99
C ARG A 33 35.80 18.19 -12.41
N ARG A 34 34.68 18.80 -12.02
CA ARG A 34 34.38 20.22 -12.29
C ARG A 34 35.09 21.17 -11.33
N GLN A 35 35.40 20.71 -10.12
CA GLN A 35 35.98 21.51 -9.04
C GLN A 35 37.17 20.78 -8.37
N PRO A 36 38.31 20.62 -9.05
CA PRO A 36 39.42 19.77 -8.57
C PRO A 36 40.08 20.25 -7.28
N THR A 37 39.91 21.52 -6.94
CA THR A 37 40.53 22.17 -5.76
C THR A 37 39.61 22.21 -4.54
N TRP A 38 38.35 21.77 -4.66
CA TRP A 38 37.42 21.84 -3.55
C TRP A 38 37.74 20.78 -2.48
N PRO A 39 37.59 21.12 -1.19
CA PRO A 39 37.77 20.14 -0.13
C PRO A 39 36.66 19.07 -0.19
N PRO A 40 36.93 17.83 0.26
CA PRO A 40 35.98 16.71 0.15
C PRO A 40 34.60 16.98 0.76
N GLU A 41 34.53 17.72 1.87
CA GLU A 41 33.25 18.07 2.50
C GLU A 41 32.38 18.95 1.59
N LYS A 42 33.00 19.91 0.90
CA LYS A 42 32.30 20.80 -0.03
C LYS A 42 31.84 20.03 -1.27
N VAL A 43 32.68 19.11 -1.77
CA VAL A 43 32.30 18.18 -2.85
C VAL A 43 31.08 17.34 -2.43
N ASN A 44 31.09 16.77 -1.23
CA ASN A 44 30.00 15.93 -0.74
C ASN A 44 28.68 16.71 -0.62
N LYS A 45 28.71 17.91 -0.02
CA LYS A 45 27.53 18.79 0.11
C LYS A 45 26.96 19.17 -1.26
N GLN A 46 27.82 19.52 -2.21
CA GLN A 46 27.40 19.86 -3.56
C GLN A 46 26.83 18.65 -4.31
N ALA A 47 27.47 17.49 -4.20
CA ALA A 47 27.03 16.25 -4.84
C ALA A 47 25.65 15.82 -4.31
N ALA A 48 25.43 15.91 -2.99
CA ALA A 48 24.13 15.64 -2.38
C ALA A 48 23.05 16.58 -2.90
N PHE A 49 23.33 17.89 -2.93
CA PHE A 49 22.39 18.89 -3.45
C PHE A 49 22.02 18.63 -4.92
N GLU A 50 23.02 18.42 -5.79
CA GLU A 50 22.78 18.17 -7.22
C GLU A 50 22.02 16.86 -7.45
N PHE A 51 22.38 15.80 -6.73
CA PHE A 51 21.72 14.50 -6.82
C PHE A 51 20.25 14.60 -6.41
N GLU A 52 19.94 15.14 -5.23
CA GLU A 52 18.55 15.23 -4.75
C GLU A 52 17.70 16.16 -5.62
N SER A 53 18.30 17.26 -6.12
CA SER A 53 17.63 18.17 -7.06
C SER A 53 17.26 17.45 -8.36
N ALA A 54 18.22 16.74 -8.96
CA ALA A 54 17.99 15.98 -10.19
C ALA A 54 17.00 14.81 -9.98
N ALA A 55 17.09 14.11 -8.84
CA ALA A 55 16.18 13.02 -8.49
C ALA A 55 14.74 13.52 -8.35
N GLN A 56 14.54 14.64 -7.65
CA GLN A 56 13.23 15.29 -7.55
C GLN A 56 12.69 15.68 -8.92
N GLU A 57 13.49 16.38 -9.72
CA GLU A 57 13.06 16.81 -11.06
C GLU A 57 12.65 15.62 -11.93
N PHE A 58 13.47 14.57 -11.95
CA PHE A 58 13.22 13.37 -12.74
C PHE A 58 11.93 12.66 -12.32
N MET A 59 11.74 12.39 -11.02
CA MET A 59 10.56 11.68 -10.52
C MET A 59 9.27 12.50 -10.73
N VAL A 60 9.31 13.81 -10.49
CA VAL A 60 8.16 14.70 -10.71
C VAL A 60 7.80 14.78 -12.19
N LYS A 61 8.77 15.00 -13.08
CA LYS A 61 8.53 15.05 -14.52
C LYS A 61 7.96 13.72 -15.03
N THR A 62 8.46 12.60 -14.54
CA THR A 62 7.95 11.26 -14.89
C THR A 62 6.47 11.12 -14.50
N LEU A 63 6.09 11.47 -13.26
CA LEU A 63 4.69 11.41 -12.83
C LEU A 63 3.80 12.35 -13.64
N ARG A 64 4.25 13.58 -13.91
CA ARG A 64 3.50 14.55 -14.74
C ARG A 64 3.25 14.01 -16.13
N GLN A 65 4.29 13.45 -16.76
CA GLN A 65 4.19 12.89 -18.09
C GLN A 65 3.27 11.66 -18.11
N ALA A 66 3.39 10.76 -17.14
CA ALA A 66 2.54 9.59 -17.03
C ALA A 66 1.06 9.98 -16.83
N LYS A 67 0.80 10.96 -15.97
CA LYS A 67 -0.55 11.50 -15.73
C LYS A 67 -1.12 12.23 -16.94
N SER A 68 -0.32 12.95 -17.73
CA SER A 68 -0.83 13.63 -18.93
C SER A 68 -1.38 12.63 -19.96
N PHE A 69 -0.77 11.45 -20.07
CA PHE A 69 -1.27 10.38 -20.94
C PHE A 69 -2.41 9.56 -20.34
N ARG A 70 -2.41 9.36 -19.02
CA ARG A 70 -3.40 8.53 -18.30
C ARG A 70 -3.87 9.22 -17.02
N PRO A 71 -4.66 10.30 -17.12
CA PRO A 71 -5.00 11.17 -15.98
C PRO A 71 -5.96 10.54 -14.97
N LYS A 72 -6.64 9.45 -15.35
CA LYS A 72 -7.59 8.72 -14.48
C LYS A 72 -6.96 7.54 -13.74
N GLN A 73 -5.66 7.29 -13.94
CA GLN A 73 -4.98 6.19 -13.28
C GLN A 73 -4.35 6.64 -11.97
N LEU A 74 -4.38 5.76 -10.98
CA LEU A 74 -3.73 5.97 -9.70
C LEU A 74 -2.22 5.76 -9.87
N TRP A 75 -1.51 6.83 -10.22
CA TRP A 75 -0.06 6.85 -10.38
C TRP A 75 0.68 7.01 -9.05
N GLY A 76 1.76 6.26 -8.89
CA GLY A 76 2.68 6.38 -7.76
C GLY A 76 3.88 5.46 -7.94
N PHE A 77 4.89 5.65 -7.11
CA PHE A 77 6.08 4.81 -7.10
C PHE A 77 5.92 3.65 -6.12
N TYR A 78 6.29 2.44 -6.55
CA TYR A 78 6.47 1.30 -5.66
C TYR A 78 7.46 1.65 -4.53
N LEU A 79 7.30 1.00 -3.38
CA LEU A 79 8.07 1.14 -2.14
C LEU A 79 7.77 2.40 -1.32
N PHE A 80 7.22 3.47 -1.88
CA PHE A 80 7.07 4.74 -1.18
C PHE A 80 5.70 4.91 -0.48
N PRO A 81 5.68 5.45 0.77
CA PRO A 81 6.85 5.72 1.62
C PRO A 81 7.42 4.44 2.22
N ASP A 82 8.72 4.48 2.55
CA ASP A 82 9.38 3.43 3.33
C ASP A 82 9.59 3.89 4.77
N CYS A 83 9.47 2.95 5.70
CA CYS A 83 9.59 3.13 7.14
C CYS A 83 11.00 2.80 7.66
N TYR A 84 11.76 1.97 6.92
CA TYR A 84 13.09 1.50 7.28
C TYR A 84 13.22 0.87 8.68
N ASN A 85 12.15 0.24 9.16
CA ASN A 85 12.04 -0.43 10.45
C ASN A 85 12.62 -1.87 10.45
N HIS A 86 13.81 -2.07 9.90
CA HIS A 86 14.41 -3.40 9.67
C HIS A 86 15.29 -3.93 10.83
N ASP A 87 15.34 -3.24 11.96
CA ASP A 87 16.17 -3.60 13.11
C ASP A 87 15.63 -4.78 13.92
N TYR A 88 14.49 -5.37 13.54
CA TYR A 88 13.98 -6.64 14.06
C TYR A 88 15.00 -7.78 14.02
N SER A 89 15.95 -7.73 13.07
CA SER A 89 17.02 -8.72 12.96
C SER A 89 18.03 -8.64 14.11
N LYS A 90 18.21 -7.44 14.69
CA LYS A 90 19.18 -7.16 15.76
C LYS A 90 18.52 -7.09 17.14
N ASN A 91 17.27 -6.63 17.20
CA ASN A 91 16.58 -6.23 18.43
C ASN A 91 15.29 -7.03 18.66
N LYS A 92 15.28 -8.35 18.42
CA LYS A 92 14.06 -9.17 18.38
C LYS A 92 13.11 -8.96 19.58
N GLU A 93 13.65 -8.88 20.80
CA GLU A 93 12.86 -8.77 22.03
C GLU A 93 12.33 -7.34 22.28
N SER A 94 13.15 -6.33 21.97
CA SER A 94 12.80 -4.91 22.17
C SER A 94 12.18 -4.24 20.94
N TYR A 95 12.00 -4.99 19.84
CA TYR A 95 11.49 -4.45 18.58
C TYR A 95 10.07 -3.90 18.74
N THR A 96 9.92 -2.62 18.42
CA THR A 96 8.64 -1.90 18.50
C THR A 96 7.91 -1.82 17.18
N GLY A 97 8.61 -2.05 16.06
CA GLY A 97 8.09 -1.81 14.71
C GLY A 97 8.21 -0.38 14.23
N GLN A 98 8.39 0.59 15.12
CA GLN A 98 8.28 2.02 14.79
C GLN A 98 9.27 2.45 13.70
N CYS A 99 8.81 3.27 12.77
CA CYS A 99 9.71 3.96 11.83
C CYS A 99 10.61 4.90 12.63
N PRO A 100 11.95 4.88 12.45
CA PRO A 100 12.83 5.84 13.07
C PRO A 100 12.41 7.28 12.77
N ASP A 101 12.51 8.20 13.74
CA ASP A 101 12.03 9.58 13.57
C ASP A 101 12.74 10.34 12.44
N VAL A 102 14.01 10.00 12.20
CA VAL A 102 14.77 10.52 11.06
C VAL A 102 14.15 10.10 9.73
N GLU A 103 13.55 8.92 9.65
CA GLU A 103 12.94 8.41 8.43
C GLU A 103 11.56 9.02 8.19
N LYS A 104 10.79 9.27 9.24
CA LYS A 104 9.55 10.08 9.15
C LYS A 104 9.86 11.50 8.67
N SER A 105 10.92 12.11 9.22
CA SER A 105 11.38 13.45 8.80
C SER A 105 11.83 13.48 7.35
N ARG A 106 12.56 12.45 6.89
CA ARG A 106 12.94 12.29 5.48
C ARG A 106 11.73 12.07 4.58
N ASN A 107 10.73 11.32 5.03
CA ASN A 107 9.48 11.19 4.29
C ASN A 107 8.73 12.53 4.20
N ASP A 108 8.73 13.35 5.25
CA ASP A 108 8.14 14.70 5.20
C ASP A 108 8.82 15.62 4.17
N GLN A 109 10.14 15.48 4.00
CA GLN A 109 10.92 16.25 3.01
C GLN A 109 10.54 15.88 1.55
N LEU A 110 10.02 14.67 1.32
CA LEU A 110 9.53 14.21 0.03
C LEU A 110 8.12 14.73 -0.31
N LYS A 111 7.65 15.82 0.33
CA LYS A 111 6.35 16.46 0.04
C LYS A 111 6.06 16.68 -1.46
N TRP A 112 7.11 16.94 -2.24
CA TRP A 112 7.01 17.12 -3.69
C TRP A 112 6.57 15.85 -4.41
N LEU A 113 6.95 14.67 -3.91
CA LEU A 113 6.56 13.37 -4.46
C LEU A 113 5.10 13.07 -4.12
N TRP A 114 4.71 13.31 -2.87
CA TRP A 114 3.35 13.04 -2.39
C TRP A 114 2.31 13.91 -3.08
N LYS A 115 2.63 15.19 -3.30
CA LYS A 115 1.77 16.13 -4.03
C LYS A 115 1.56 15.74 -5.50
N GLU A 116 2.57 15.11 -6.10
CA GLU A 116 2.50 14.71 -7.51
C GLU A 116 1.88 13.30 -7.70
N SER A 117 1.92 12.45 -6.67
CA SER A 117 1.30 11.12 -6.67
C SER A 117 -0.23 11.17 -6.59
N MET A 118 -0.86 10.09 -7.06
CA MET A 118 -2.31 9.84 -6.97
C MET A 118 -2.65 8.63 -6.10
N ALA A 119 -1.66 7.86 -5.68
CA ALA A 119 -1.76 6.77 -4.69
C ALA A 119 -0.39 6.51 -4.05
N LEU A 120 -0.37 5.83 -2.91
CA LEU A 120 0.85 5.36 -2.24
C LEU A 120 0.97 3.84 -2.34
N TYR A 121 2.18 3.34 -2.51
CA TYR A 121 2.48 1.92 -2.75
C TYR A 121 3.57 1.39 -1.82
N PRO A 122 3.39 1.46 -0.49
CA PRO A 122 4.38 0.95 0.46
C PRO A 122 4.53 -0.57 0.33
N SER A 123 5.75 -1.07 0.35
CA SER A 123 6.01 -2.52 0.46
C SER A 123 5.94 -2.95 1.92
N ILE A 124 5.26 -4.05 2.22
CA ILE A 124 5.16 -4.66 3.57
C ILE A 124 5.62 -6.12 3.56
N TYR A 125 6.50 -6.47 2.63
CA TYR A 125 6.96 -7.86 2.48
C TYR A 125 7.61 -8.39 3.75
N LEU A 126 7.23 -9.59 4.15
CA LEU A 126 7.76 -10.23 5.35
C LEU A 126 9.06 -10.99 5.05
N ASP A 127 10.08 -10.71 5.87
CA ASP A 127 11.28 -11.52 5.96
C ASP A 127 10.97 -12.86 6.65
N PRO A 128 11.57 -13.99 6.23
CA PRO A 128 11.43 -15.27 6.94
C PRO A 128 11.76 -15.21 8.44
N LEU A 129 12.58 -14.24 8.89
CA LEU A 129 12.85 -14.00 10.32
C LEU A 129 11.62 -13.52 11.11
N LEU A 130 10.60 -13.01 10.43
CA LEU A 130 9.35 -12.53 11.03
C LEU A 130 8.25 -13.60 11.02
N ASP A 131 8.47 -14.75 10.37
CA ASP A 131 7.47 -15.81 10.18
C ASP A 131 6.75 -16.15 11.48
N SER A 132 5.45 -15.87 11.49
CA SER A 132 4.51 -16.21 12.55
C SER A 132 4.90 -15.62 13.92
N THR A 133 5.66 -14.52 13.92
CA THR A 133 6.06 -13.81 15.13
C THR A 133 5.17 -12.58 15.39
N PRO A 134 5.00 -12.15 16.65
CA PRO A 134 4.33 -10.87 16.94
C PRO A 134 5.00 -9.65 16.27
N ASN A 135 6.28 -9.77 15.93
CA ASN A 135 7.04 -8.70 15.27
C ASN A 135 6.64 -8.53 13.80
N SER A 136 6.04 -9.54 13.13
CA SER A 136 5.51 -9.36 11.77
C SER A 136 4.42 -8.30 11.76
N ARG A 137 3.50 -8.35 12.72
CA ARG A 137 2.44 -7.36 12.88
C ARG A 137 3.00 -5.97 13.19
N LYS A 138 3.95 -5.85 14.12
CA LYS A 138 4.59 -4.56 14.45
C LYS A 138 5.28 -3.95 13.23
N PHE A 139 5.99 -4.77 12.46
CA PHE A 139 6.66 -4.37 11.23
C PHE A 139 5.67 -3.81 10.20
N VAL A 140 4.59 -4.55 9.91
CA VAL A 140 3.57 -4.14 8.94
C VAL A 140 2.81 -2.91 9.45
N ARG A 141 2.31 -2.94 10.69
CA ARG A 141 1.53 -1.85 11.31
C ARG A 141 2.23 -0.51 11.15
N ALA A 142 3.50 -0.43 11.50
CA ALA A 142 4.25 0.82 11.39
C ALA A 142 4.40 1.33 9.95
N ARG A 143 4.60 0.42 8.98
CA ARG A 143 4.72 0.76 7.56
C ARG A 143 3.41 1.28 6.98
N VAL A 144 2.31 0.62 7.31
CA VAL A 144 0.96 1.06 6.89
C VAL A 144 0.62 2.39 7.56
N MET A 145 0.87 2.54 8.87
CA MET A 145 0.64 3.80 9.59
C MET A 145 1.43 4.97 9.02
N GLU A 146 2.69 4.75 8.61
CA GLU A 146 3.47 5.80 7.96
C GLU A 146 2.89 6.19 6.59
N ALA A 147 2.42 5.21 5.81
CA ALA A 147 1.74 5.50 4.55
C ALA A 147 0.42 6.26 4.76
N ILE A 148 -0.39 5.89 5.75
CA ILE A 148 -1.61 6.61 6.11
C ILE A 148 -1.28 8.05 6.55
N ARG A 149 -0.29 8.22 7.43
CA ARG A 149 0.18 9.55 7.87
C ARG A 149 0.61 10.44 6.70
N ILE A 150 1.36 9.90 5.74
CA ILE A 150 1.77 10.66 4.55
C ILE A 150 0.57 10.94 3.63
N SER A 151 -0.37 10.00 3.52
CA SER A 151 -1.54 10.14 2.65
C SER A 151 -2.44 11.31 3.02
N GLU A 152 -2.52 11.64 4.31
CA GLU A 152 -3.40 12.68 4.87
C GLU A 152 -2.70 14.05 5.01
N LYS A 153 -1.37 14.10 4.92
CA LYS A 153 -0.60 15.29 5.31
C LYS A 153 -0.42 16.34 4.21
N HIS A 154 -0.49 15.94 2.93
CA HIS A 154 0.05 16.75 1.83
C HIS A 154 -0.97 17.24 0.81
N HIS A 155 -2.25 16.91 1.02
CA HIS A 155 -3.39 17.33 0.22
C HIS A 155 -4.46 17.87 1.16
N ASP A 156 -5.01 19.04 0.87
CA ASP A 156 -5.87 19.76 1.82
C ASP A 156 -7.28 19.15 1.94
N ASP A 157 -7.80 18.59 0.84
CA ASP A 157 -9.21 18.19 0.72
C ASP A 157 -9.43 16.67 0.58
N TYR A 158 -8.35 15.89 0.49
CA TYR A 158 -8.45 14.44 0.32
C TYR A 158 -7.19 13.74 0.81
N SER A 159 -7.33 12.45 1.15
CA SER A 159 -6.18 11.57 1.40
C SER A 159 -5.88 10.70 0.19
N LEU A 160 -4.61 10.40 -0.04
CA LEU A 160 -4.21 9.46 -1.08
C LEU A 160 -4.66 8.03 -0.73
N PRO A 161 -5.19 7.25 -1.68
CA PRO A 161 -5.44 5.83 -1.42
C PRO A 161 -4.11 5.08 -1.28
N VAL A 162 -3.98 4.29 -0.21
CA VAL A 162 -2.81 3.46 0.09
C VAL A 162 -3.07 2.04 -0.38
N PHE A 163 -2.27 1.53 -1.31
CA PHE A 163 -2.30 0.14 -1.75
C PHE A 163 -1.03 -0.56 -1.31
N VAL A 164 -1.13 -1.43 -0.30
CA VAL A 164 0.03 -2.09 0.27
C VAL A 164 0.54 -3.19 -0.67
N TYR A 165 1.83 -3.19 -0.98
CA TYR A 165 2.47 -4.30 -1.66
C TYR A 165 2.80 -5.39 -0.65
N THR A 166 2.15 -6.55 -0.80
CA THR A 166 2.43 -7.76 -0.03
C THR A 166 2.77 -8.92 -0.97
N ARG A 167 3.16 -10.06 -0.43
CA ARG A 167 3.43 -11.29 -1.18
C ARG A 167 2.57 -12.42 -0.64
N PRO A 168 2.27 -13.45 -1.46
CA PRO A 168 1.72 -14.70 -0.95
C PRO A 168 2.78 -15.52 -0.19
N THR A 169 4.05 -15.14 -0.27
CA THR A 169 5.22 -15.84 0.32
C THR A 169 6.12 -14.89 1.10
N TYR A 170 6.97 -15.42 2.00
CA TYR A 170 8.06 -14.64 2.59
C TYR A 170 9.11 -14.28 1.52
N ILE A 171 9.81 -13.16 1.67
CA ILE A 171 10.84 -12.77 0.67
C ILE A 171 11.93 -13.83 0.55
N ARG A 172 12.44 -14.00 -0.69
CA ARG A 172 13.57 -14.88 -1.05
C ARG A 172 13.32 -16.38 -0.79
N LYS A 173 12.11 -16.81 -0.42
CA LYS A 173 11.75 -18.22 -0.24
C LYS A 173 10.33 -18.49 -0.77
N LEU A 174 10.10 -19.66 -1.35
CA LEU A 174 8.76 -20.12 -1.77
C LEU A 174 7.93 -20.68 -0.61
N ASN A 175 8.06 -20.07 0.57
CA ASN A 175 7.28 -20.43 1.74
C ASN A 175 6.06 -19.51 1.78
N VAL A 176 4.87 -20.07 1.67
CA VAL A 176 3.60 -19.31 1.73
C VAL A 176 3.40 -18.69 3.11
N LEU A 177 2.75 -17.52 3.17
CA LEU A 177 2.43 -16.90 4.45
C LEU A 177 1.46 -17.76 5.25
N SER A 178 1.74 -17.91 6.54
CA SER A 178 0.82 -18.58 7.47
C SER A 178 -0.46 -17.76 7.66
N GLN A 179 -1.50 -18.38 8.24
CA GLN A 179 -2.74 -17.66 8.57
C GLN A 179 -2.49 -16.48 9.52
N SER A 180 -1.58 -16.62 10.50
CA SER A 180 -1.22 -15.53 11.41
C SER A 180 -0.57 -14.37 10.66
N ASP A 181 0.25 -14.65 9.65
CA ASP A 181 0.89 -13.60 8.84
C ASP A 181 -0.03 -13.01 7.77
N LEU A 182 -1.05 -13.74 7.29
CA LEU A 182 -2.16 -13.13 6.53
C LEU A 182 -2.93 -12.11 7.37
N ILE A 183 -3.12 -12.40 8.66
CA ILE A 183 -3.70 -11.45 9.62
C ILE A 183 -2.76 -10.27 9.84
N SER A 184 -1.48 -10.52 10.09
CA SER A 184 -0.48 -9.46 10.30
C SER A 184 -0.19 -8.61 9.07
N THR A 185 -0.50 -9.08 7.86
CA THR A 185 -0.31 -8.34 6.59
C THR A 185 -1.62 -7.74 6.08
N ILE A 186 -2.45 -8.54 5.42
CA ILE A 186 -3.69 -8.10 4.77
C ILE A 186 -4.71 -7.65 5.84
N GLY A 187 -4.86 -8.40 6.93
CA GLY A 187 -5.78 -8.04 8.01
C GLY A 187 -5.44 -6.71 8.68
N GLU A 188 -4.19 -6.56 9.07
CA GLU A 188 -3.66 -5.33 9.67
C GLU A 188 -3.82 -4.13 8.73
N SER A 189 -3.51 -4.32 7.44
CA SER A 189 -3.65 -3.26 6.44
C SER A 189 -5.11 -2.82 6.25
N ALA A 190 -6.05 -3.77 6.17
CA ALA A 190 -7.47 -3.48 6.06
C ALA A 190 -8.00 -2.75 7.31
N ALA A 191 -7.63 -3.22 8.51
CA ALA A 191 -8.04 -2.60 9.76
C ALA A 191 -7.51 -1.16 9.91
N LEU A 192 -6.33 -0.85 9.38
CA LEU A 192 -5.77 0.50 9.38
C LEU A 192 -6.28 1.39 8.23
N GLY A 193 -7.20 0.91 7.40
CA GLY A 193 -7.83 1.69 6.34
C GLY A 193 -7.06 1.77 5.02
N ALA A 194 -6.16 0.82 4.74
CA ALA A 194 -5.60 0.69 3.40
C ALA A 194 -6.72 0.57 2.35
N ALA A 195 -6.54 1.19 1.19
CA ALA A 195 -7.50 1.12 0.08
C ALA A 195 -7.51 -0.26 -0.60
N GLY A 196 -6.43 -1.03 -0.46
CA GLY A 196 -6.32 -2.39 -0.95
C GLY A 196 -4.94 -2.98 -0.73
N ALA A 197 -4.77 -4.23 -1.13
CA ALA A 197 -3.49 -4.93 -1.13
C ALA A 197 -3.17 -5.43 -2.54
N ILE A 198 -1.88 -5.39 -2.90
CA ILE A 198 -1.34 -5.92 -4.15
C ILE A 198 -0.51 -7.14 -3.78
N LEU A 199 -0.96 -8.32 -4.19
CA LEU A 199 -0.23 -9.58 -4.04
C LEU A 199 0.76 -9.71 -5.20
N TRP A 200 2.02 -9.40 -4.94
CA TRP A 200 3.08 -9.51 -5.93
C TRP A 200 3.81 -10.85 -5.81
N GLY A 201 4.18 -11.43 -6.95
CA GLY A 201 4.97 -12.66 -7.03
C GLY A 201 6.11 -12.50 -8.04
N ASP A 202 7.22 -13.17 -7.79
CA ASP A 202 8.35 -13.22 -8.72
C ASP A 202 8.04 -14.22 -9.86
N ALA A 203 8.63 -14.02 -11.04
CA ALA A 203 8.61 -15.04 -12.09
C ALA A 203 9.21 -16.38 -11.59
N ALA A 204 10.17 -16.33 -10.66
CA ALA A 204 10.71 -17.51 -9.99
C ALA A 204 9.65 -18.29 -9.18
N ASP A 205 8.62 -17.61 -8.68
CA ASP A 205 7.54 -18.21 -7.87
C ASP A 205 6.59 -19.08 -8.70
N THR A 206 6.69 -19.01 -10.03
CA THR A 206 5.84 -19.76 -10.98
C THR A 206 6.67 -20.47 -12.07
N LYS A 207 7.94 -20.75 -11.78
CA LYS A 207 8.89 -21.27 -12.77
C LYS A 207 8.62 -22.71 -13.22
N ASN A 208 8.00 -23.53 -12.36
CA ASN A 208 7.77 -24.96 -12.63
C ASN A 208 6.39 -25.43 -12.15
N ARG A 209 6.00 -26.65 -12.55
CA ARG A 209 4.69 -27.21 -12.23
C ARG A 209 4.46 -27.29 -10.72
N GLU A 210 5.48 -27.64 -9.95
CA GLU A 210 5.39 -27.80 -8.49
C GLU A 210 5.10 -26.46 -7.80
N SER A 211 5.83 -25.40 -8.15
CA SER A 211 5.62 -24.04 -7.62
C SER A 211 4.26 -23.48 -8.02
N CYS A 212 3.84 -23.67 -9.28
CA CYS A 212 2.49 -23.30 -9.73
C CYS A 212 1.40 -24.07 -8.97
N GLN A 213 1.58 -25.37 -8.73
CA GLN A 213 0.62 -26.19 -8.00
C GLN A 213 0.54 -25.76 -6.52
N LEU A 214 1.68 -25.44 -5.90
CA LEU A 214 1.74 -24.90 -4.55
C LEU A 214 0.96 -23.58 -4.45
N MET A 215 1.21 -22.62 -5.35
CA MET A 215 0.48 -21.35 -5.37
C MET A 215 -1.01 -21.55 -5.65
N LYS A 216 -1.37 -22.43 -6.58
CA LYS A 216 -2.78 -22.77 -6.86
C LYS A 216 -3.45 -23.30 -5.60
N ASN A 217 -2.86 -24.27 -4.91
CA ASN A 217 -3.43 -24.85 -3.70
C ASN A 217 -3.58 -23.82 -2.59
N TYR A 218 -2.63 -22.89 -2.46
CA TYR A 218 -2.67 -21.83 -1.47
C TYR A 218 -3.75 -20.77 -1.79
N LEU A 219 -3.84 -20.33 -3.04
CA LEU A 219 -4.88 -19.41 -3.52
C LEU A 219 -6.28 -20.02 -3.41
N GLU A 220 -6.43 -21.30 -3.76
CA GLU A 220 -7.69 -22.05 -3.62
C GLU A 220 -7.90 -22.64 -2.22
N GLY A 221 -7.08 -22.22 -1.25
CA GLY A 221 -7.10 -22.66 0.14
C GLY A 221 -7.10 -21.46 1.08
N ASP A 222 -6.06 -21.35 1.88
CA ASP A 222 -5.99 -20.40 2.99
C ASP A 222 -6.03 -18.95 2.54
N LEU A 223 -5.28 -18.59 1.48
CA LEU A 223 -5.24 -17.20 1.00
C LEU A 223 -6.59 -16.78 0.44
N GLY A 224 -7.23 -17.59 -0.42
CA GLY A 224 -8.53 -17.27 -1.00
C GLY A 224 -9.64 -17.13 0.06
N ARG A 225 -9.68 -18.05 1.03
CA ARG A 225 -10.62 -17.98 2.16
C ARG A 225 -10.42 -16.71 2.99
N TYR A 226 -9.17 -16.40 3.30
CA TYR A 226 -8.84 -15.24 4.11
C TYR A 226 -9.17 -13.92 3.39
N VAL A 227 -8.86 -13.83 2.09
CA VAL A 227 -9.20 -12.65 1.27
C VAL A 227 -10.72 -12.42 1.26
N VAL A 228 -11.54 -13.45 1.02
CA VAL A 228 -13.00 -13.28 1.05
C VAL A 228 -13.51 -12.88 2.44
N ASN A 229 -12.93 -13.43 3.51
CA ASN A 229 -13.29 -13.04 4.88
C ASN A 229 -13.07 -11.54 5.11
N VAL A 230 -11.86 -11.04 4.89
CA VAL A 230 -11.50 -9.66 5.18
C VAL A 230 -12.18 -8.65 4.26
N THR A 231 -12.32 -8.97 2.96
CA THR A 231 -12.97 -8.05 2.01
C THR A 231 -14.46 -7.91 2.28
N THR A 232 -15.14 -9.03 2.55
CA THR A 232 -16.57 -9.00 2.89
C THR A 232 -16.80 -8.26 4.21
N ALA A 233 -15.96 -8.51 5.24
CA ALA A 233 -16.06 -7.81 6.52
C ALA A 233 -15.85 -6.29 6.37
N ALA A 234 -14.89 -5.88 5.53
CA ALA A 234 -14.65 -4.47 5.25
C ALA A 234 -15.83 -3.79 4.52
N GLU A 235 -16.42 -4.48 3.54
CA GLU A 235 -17.62 -3.99 2.82
C GLU A 235 -18.84 -3.87 3.74
N LEU A 236 -19.08 -4.88 4.58
CA LEU A 236 -20.16 -4.86 5.58
C LEU A 236 -19.95 -3.74 6.60
N CYS A 237 -18.71 -3.49 7.03
CA CYS A 237 -18.42 -2.37 7.91
C CYS A 237 -18.68 -1.02 7.21
N SER A 238 -18.22 -0.87 5.97
CA SER A 238 -18.43 0.33 5.16
C SER A 238 -19.91 0.66 4.99
N THR A 239 -20.72 -0.34 4.62
CA THR A 239 -22.17 -0.17 4.42
C THR A 239 -22.90 0.11 5.73
N THR A 240 -22.54 -0.58 6.80
CA THR A 240 -23.22 -0.50 8.10
C THR A 240 -22.88 0.78 8.88
N LEU A 241 -21.60 1.17 8.93
CA LEU A 241 -21.16 2.32 9.72
C LEU A 241 -20.99 3.59 8.88
N CYS A 242 -20.56 3.45 7.62
CA CYS A 242 -20.11 4.55 6.78
C CYS A 242 -21.02 4.79 5.57
N GLN A 243 -22.23 4.23 5.56
CA GLN A 243 -23.24 4.42 4.50
C GLN A 243 -22.76 3.99 3.10
N GLY A 244 -21.76 3.11 3.01
CA GLY A 244 -21.09 2.75 1.75
C GLY A 244 -20.29 3.90 1.12
N ARG A 245 -20.04 4.97 1.87
CA ARG A 245 -19.44 6.24 1.44
C ARG A 245 -18.12 6.55 2.16
N GLY A 246 -17.59 5.54 2.84
CA GLY A 246 -16.31 5.59 3.53
C GLY A 246 -15.84 4.18 3.86
N ARG A 247 -14.60 4.09 4.32
CA ARG A 247 -13.98 2.85 4.82
C ARG A 247 -13.89 2.91 6.35
N CYS A 248 -13.91 1.74 6.97
CA CYS A 248 -13.69 1.62 8.40
C CYS A 248 -12.19 1.63 8.73
N LEU A 249 -11.81 2.44 9.71
CA LEU A 249 -10.48 2.51 10.29
C LEU A 249 -10.55 2.13 11.76
N ARG A 250 -9.60 1.32 12.22
CA ARG A 250 -9.47 0.93 13.62
C ARG A 250 -9.31 2.20 14.47
N GLN A 251 -10.09 2.27 15.55
CA GLN A 251 -10.13 3.45 16.42
C GLN A 251 -8.83 3.63 17.22
N ASP A 252 -8.34 2.56 17.85
CA ASP A 252 -6.98 2.52 18.40
C ASP A 252 -6.07 1.79 17.42
N SER A 253 -5.19 2.52 16.73
CA SER A 253 -4.25 1.95 15.76
C SER A 253 -3.30 0.90 16.35
N HIS A 254 -3.13 0.85 17.67
CA HIS A 254 -2.28 -0.12 18.35
C HIS A 254 -3.03 -1.36 18.88
N ALA A 255 -4.37 -1.34 18.90
CA ALA A 255 -5.17 -2.49 19.31
C ALA A 255 -5.10 -3.63 18.28
N ASP A 256 -5.24 -4.87 18.74
CA ASP A 256 -5.25 -6.06 17.89
C ASP A 256 -6.67 -6.47 17.47
N VAL A 257 -7.37 -5.54 16.81
CA VAL A 257 -8.78 -5.72 16.39
C VAL A 257 -8.90 -5.70 14.87
N PHE A 258 -9.52 -6.70 14.26
CA PHE A 258 -9.52 -6.87 12.80
C PHE A 258 -10.92 -6.84 12.20
N LEU A 259 -11.00 -6.53 10.90
CA LEU A 259 -12.21 -6.67 10.12
C LEU A 259 -12.30 -8.11 9.63
N HIS A 260 -12.91 -8.98 10.44
CA HIS A 260 -13.16 -10.39 10.10
C HIS A 260 -14.63 -10.73 10.26
N LEU A 261 -15.11 -11.67 9.45
CA LEU A 261 -16.46 -12.23 9.59
C LEU A 261 -16.52 -13.13 10.83
N ASN A 262 -17.56 -12.93 11.65
CA ASN A 262 -17.84 -13.79 12.79
C ASN A 262 -18.35 -15.17 12.32
N SER A 263 -17.61 -16.24 12.63
CA SER A 263 -17.92 -17.61 12.20
C SER A 263 -19.23 -18.17 12.78
N THR A 264 -19.82 -17.51 13.79
CA THR A 264 -21.13 -17.89 14.34
C THR A 264 -22.27 -17.47 13.41
N ASN A 265 -22.10 -16.34 12.69
CA ASN A 265 -23.14 -15.72 11.87
C ASN A 265 -22.85 -15.81 10.36
N PHE A 266 -21.60 -16.10 9.99
CA PHE A 266 -21.16 -16.22 8.62
C PHE A 266 -20.53 -17.59 8.35
N GLN A 267 -20.85 -18.14 7.19
CA GLN A 267 -20.21 -19.33 6.64
C GLN A 267 -19.54 -18.99 5.32
N LEU A 268 -18.25 -19.32 5.20
CA LEU A 268 -17.56 -19.28 3.92
C LEU A 268 -17.87 -20.55 3.14
N ARG A 269 -18.46 -20.37 1.96
CA ARG A 269 -18.72 -21.44 1.00
C ARG A 269 -17.61 -21.53 -0.02
N ARG A 270 -17.41 -22.73 -0.55
CA ARG A 270 -16.52 -23.01 -1.68
C ARG A 270 -17.38 -23.47 -2.84
N ARG A 271 -17.05 -23.03 -4.05
CA ARG A 271 -17.73 -23.48 -5.27
C ARG A 271 -17.64 -25.00 -5.39
N ASP A 272 -18.79 -25.60 -5.64
CA ASP A 272 -19.00 -27.01 -5.94
C ASP A 272 -19.67 -27.17 -7.32
N ALA A 273 -19.99 -28.41 -7.69
CA ALA A 273 -20.63 -28.73 -8.97
C ALA A 273 -22.06 -28.19 -9.08
N ASP A 274 -22.72 -27.94 -7.95
CA ASP A 274 -24.09 -27.47 -7.90
C ASP A 274 -24.19 -25.95 -8.13
N HIS A 275 -23.07 -25.21 -7.98
CA HIS A 275 -23.00 -23.76 -8.13
C HIS A 275 -21.87 -23.29 -9.09
N PRO A 276 -21.85 -23.76 -10.36
CA PRO A 276 -20.73 -23.50 -11.27
C PRO A 276 -20.49 -22.02 -11.58
N GLU A 277 -21.52 -21.18 -11.48
CA GLU A 277 -21.49 -19.74 -11.76
C GLU A 277 -20.96 -18.89 -10.59
N ARG A 278 -20.86 -19.46 -9.38
CA ARG A 278 -20.37 -18.72 -8.20
C ARG A 278 -18.86 -18.47 -8.27
N PRO A 279 -18.35 -17.43 -7.56
CA PRO A 279 -16.91 -17.31 -7.34
C PRO A 279 -16.39 -18.51 -6.54
N LEU A 280 -15.07 -18.76 -6.58
CA LEU A 280 -14.46 -19.91 -5.90
C LEU A 280 -14.78 -19.95 -4.40
N PHE A 281 -14.83 -18.78 -3.75
CA PHE A 281 -15.28 -18.62 -2.38
C PHE A 281 -16.26 -17.45 -2.29
N TRP A 282 -17.27 -17.56 -1.43
CA TRP A 282 -18.15 -16.46 -1.03
C TRP A 282 -18.58 -16.63 0.43
N ALA A 283 -19.05 -15.54 1.02
CA ALA A 283 -19.62 -15.55 2.37
C ALA A 283 -21.15 -15.54 2.31
N GLU A 284 -21.77 -16.33 3.17
CA GLU A 284 -23.21 -16.30 3.44
C GLU A 284 -23.42 -15.99 4.91
N GLY A 285 -24.38 -15.12 5.22
CA GLY A 285 -24.66 -14.71 6.59
C GLY A 285 -25.11 -13.26 6.66
N GLN A 286 -25.35 -12.80 7.88
CA GLN A 286 -25.72 -11.42 8.18
C GLN A 286 -25.06 -10.98 9.48
N LEU A 287 -24.77 -9.68 9.61
CA LEU A 287 -24.26 -9.13 10.86
C LEU A 287 -25.33 -9.23 11.94
N SER A 288 -24.99 -9.79 13.09
CA SER A 288 -25.81 -9.72 14.29
C SER A 288 -25.70 -8.35 14.96
N SER A 289 -26.62 -8.04 15.87
CA SER A 289 -26.53 -6.82 16.70
C SER A 289 -25.21 -6.74 17.49
N ALA A 290 -24.65 -7.89 17.91
CA ALA A 290 -23.37 -7.94 18.60
C ALA A 290 -22.20 -7.61 17.67
N ASP A 291 -22.24 -8.07 16.42
CA ASP A 291 -21.21 -7.74 15.41
C ASP A 291 -21.24 -6.23 15.10
N ILE A 292 -22.44 -5.65 14.95
CA ILE A 292 -22.58 -4.20 14.71
C ILE A 292 -22.05 -3.40 15.89
N LEU A 293 -22.33 -3.83 17.13
CA LEU A 293 -21.80 -3.20 18.34
C LEU A 293 -20.27 -3.27 18.38
N PHE A 294 -19.69 -4.43 18.05
CA PHE A 294 -18.24 -4.60 17.94
C PHE A 294 -17.64 -3.62 16.93
N LEU A 295 -18.22 -3.52 15.73
CA LEU A 295 -17.76 -2.59 14.71
C LEU A 295 -17.81 -1.14 15.20
N ARG A 296 -18.92 -0.71 15.82
CA ARG A 296 -19.08 0.65 16.38
C ARG A 296 -18.10 0.96 17.51
N THR A 297 -17.67 -0.05 18.25
CA THR A 297 -16.78 0.11 19.41
C THR A 297 -15.32 0.23 19.00
N HIS A 298 -14.93 -0.43 17.90
CA HIS A 298 -13.52 -0.57 17.52
C HIS A 298 -13.15 0.11 16.21
N PHE A 299 -14.14 0.60 15.44
CA PHE A 299 -13.91 1.24 14.15
C PHE A 299 -14.67 2.56 14.02
N HIS A 300 -14.08 3.48 13.26
CA HIS A 300 -14.70 4.73 12.85
C HIS A 300 -14.59 4.89 11.33
N CYS A 301 -15.31 5.85 10.76
CA CYS A 301 -15.32 6.06 9.32
C CYS A 301 -14.26 7.06 8.87
N HIS A 302 -13.52 6.69 7.83
CA HIS A 302 -12.80 7.62 6.96
C HIS A 302 -13.58 7.75 5.64
N CYS A 303 -14.17 8.92 5.41
CA CYS A 303 -15.04 9.13 4.27
C CYS A 303 -14.29 9.21 2.94
N TYR A 304 -14.96 8.78 1.88
CA TYR A 304 -14.47 8.99 0.52
C TYR A 304 -14.62 10.45 0.12
N GLN A 305 -13.81 10.88 -0.85
CA GLN A 305 -13.84 12.25 -1.36
C GLN A 305 -15.28 12.66 -1.76
N GLY A 306 -15.71 13.82 -1.27
CA GLY A 306 -17.07 14.32 -1.46
C GLY A 306 -18.06 13.97 -0.34
N TRP A 307 -17.65 13.21 0.68
CA TRP A 307 -18.46 12.86 1.84
C TRP A 307 -17.80 13.28 3.15
N GLN A 308 -18.61 13.61 4.15
CA GLN A 308 -18.15 14.03 5.47
C GLN A 308 -19.16 13.64 6.57
N GLY A 309 -18.73 13.82 7.83
CA GLY A 309 -19.46 13.43 9.03
C GLY A 309 -18.99 12.08 9.58
N SER A 310 -19.31 11.80 10.84
CA SER A 310 -18.85 10.60 11.56
C SER A 310 -19.25 9.27 10.91
N GLY A 311 -20.32 9.24 10.10
CA GLY A 311 -20.77 8.08 9.33
C GLY A 311 -20.85 8.36 7.82
N CYS A 312 -20.15 9.38 7.32
CA CYS A 312 -20.13 9.76 5.89
C CYS A 312 -21.51 10.05 5.29
N GLN A 313 -22.40 10.58 6.12
CA GLN A 313 -23.81 10.77 5.79
C GLN A 313 -24.10 12.07 5.01
N THR A 314 -23.20 13.06 5.08
CA THR A 314 -23.38 14.37 4.43
C THR A 314 -22.43 14.56 3.26
N ARG A 315 -22.88 15.24 2.20
CA ARG A 315 -22.00 15.66 1.10
C ARG A 315 -21.09 16.78 1.59
N ALA A 316 -19.80 16.68 1.29
CA ALA A 316 -18.87 17.79 1.46
C ALA A 316 -19.23 18.90 0.47
N GLY A 317 -19.29 20.15 0.92
CA GLY A 317 -19.61 21.29 0.05
C GLY A 317 -18.52 21.53 -1.01
N PRO A 318 -18.85 22.18 -2.14
CA PRO A 318 -17.84 22.53 -3.14
C PRO A 318 -16.90 23.57 -2.53
N ARG A 319 -15.65 23.20 -2.29
CA ARG A 319 -14.58 24.15 -1.99
C ARG A 319 -13.56 24.12 -3.13
N SER A 320 -13.20 25.31 -3.56
CA SER A 320 -12.48 25.64 -4.79
C SER A 320 -11.06 25.07 -4.78
N GLY A 321 -10.79 24.03 -5.58
CA GLY A 321 -9.41 23.55 -5.79
C GLY A 321 -9.26 22.23 -6.53
N ALA A 322 -10.25 21.33 -6.48
CA ALA A 322 -10.15 20.05 -7.19
C ALA A 322 -10.61 20.17 -8.66
N PRO A 323 -9.92 19.51 -9.62
CA PRO A 323 -10.55 19.21 -10.90
C PRO A 323 -11.79 18.38 -10.58
N GLY A 324 -12.97 18.90 -10.94
CA GLY A 324 -14.20 18.12 -10.83
C GLY A 324 -14.06 16.80 -11.58
N PRO A 325 -14.93 15.80 -11.31
CA PRO A 325 -15.03 14.66 -12.22
C PRO A 325 -15.28 15.24 -13.61
N LEU A 326 -14.33 15.06 -14.52
CA LEU A 326 -14.48 15.46 -15.92
C LEU A 326 -15.79 14.84 -16.39
N ALA A 327 -16.81 15.70 -16.54
CA ALA A 327 -18.05 15.35 -17.19
C ALA A 327 -17.70 14.64 -18.50
N PRO A 328 -18.46 13.59 -18.90
CA PRO A 328 -18.21 12.97 -20.18
C PRO A 328 -18.49 14.03 -21.23
N LEU A 329 -17.44 14.60 -21.82
CA LEU A 329 -17.53 15.18 -23.15
C LEU A 329 -17.87 13.99 -24.05
N GLY A 330 -19.17 13.80 -24.26
CA GLY A 330 -19.66 12.93 -25.29
C GLY A 330 -19.17 13.45 -26.63
N LEU A 331 -18.56 12.56 -27.42
CA LEU A 331 -18.80 12.38 -28.85
C LEU A 331 -17.86 11.30 -29.39
N GLY A 332 -18.42 10.45 -30.25
CA GLY A 332 -17.66 9.65 -31.21
C GLY A 332 -17.71 8.15 -30.98
N LEU A 333 -18.77 7.51 -31.46
CA LEU A 333 -18.70 6.11 -31.89
C LEU A 333 -17.57 5.99 -32.92
N LEU A 334 -16.57 5.18 -32.61
CA LEU A 334 -15.66 4.59 -33.59
C LEU A 334 -15.67 3.08 -33.35
N TRP A 335 -16.49 2.40 -34.13
CA TRP A 335 -16.41 0.96 -34.33
C TRP A 335 -15.09 0.64 -35.03
N LEU A 336 -14.23 -0.13 -34.38
CA LEU A 336 -13.18 -0.87 -35.04
C LEU A 336 -13.28 -2.33 -34.59
N LEU A 337 -14.01 -3.08 -35.41
CA LEU A 337 -13.88 -4.53 -35.49
C LEU A 337 -12.45 -4.85 -35.95
N ALA A 338 -11.72 -5.59 -35.14
CA ALA A 338 -10.55 -6.32 -35.60
C ALA A 338 -10.57 -7.70 -34.93
N SER A 339 -11.21 -8.64 -35.62
CA SER A 339 -11.10 -10.07 -35.41
C SER A 339 -9.73 -10.54 -35.87
N TRP A 340 -8.89 -11.07 -34.98
CA TRP A 340 -7.75 -11.91 -35.38
C TRP A 340 -7.70 -13.12 -34.44
N CYS A 341 -7.52 -14.30 -35.06
CA CYS A 341 -7.59 -15.65 -34.51
C CYS A 341 -6.79 -15.91 -33.24
#